data_AF-A0A7E6F2C8-F1
#
_entry.id   AF-A0A7E6F2C8-F1
#
_cell.length_a   1.000
_cell.length_b   1.000
_cell.length_c   1.000
_cell.angle_alpha   90.00
_cell.angle_beta   90.00
_cell.angle_gamma   90.00
#
_symmetry.space_group_name_H-M   'P 1'
#
loop_
_entity.id
_entity.type
_entity.pdbx_description
1 polymer ?
#
loop_
_entity_poly.entity_id
_entity_poly.type
_entity_poly.pdbx_seq_one_letter_code
_entity_poly.pdbx_strand_id
1 'polypeptide(L)'
;MILSIFNGLNLVHIFQSGIKVHLLISKIRDRIYNINVPEYSIEIASKINLVLNRINSGTIGISIGGIAVISPMLFVEILGIMLTYAIVVLQTKKETT
;
A
#
# COMPACT_ATOMS: atom_id res chain seq x y z
N MET A 1 -17.30 -24.13 0.87
CA MET A 1 -15.97 -24.31 1.48
C MET A 1 -14.83 -24.22 0.47
N ILE A 2 -14.87 -24.94 -0.66
CA ILE A 2 -13.81 -24.85 -1.70
C ILE A 2 -13.81 -23.46 -2.38
N LEU A 3 -14.99 -22.93 -2.73
CA LEU A 3 -15.13 -21.62 -3.39
C LEU A 3 -14.62 -20.44 -2.53
N SER A 4 -14.74 -20.52 -1.19
CA SER A 4 -14.24 -19.47 -0.28
C SER A 4 -12.71 -19.48 -0.17
N ILE A 5 -12.08 -20.65 -0.32
CA ILE A 5 -10.62 -20.79 -0.32
C ILE A 5 -10.02 -20.19 -1.59
N PHE A 6 -10.62 -20.48 -2.76
CA PHE A 6 -10.21 -19.86 -4.04
C PHE A 6 -10.37 -18.33 -4.02
N ASN A 7 -11.47 -17.82 -3.47
CA ASN A 7 -11.66 -16.38 -3.33
C ASN A 7 -10.67 -15.75 -2.35
N GLY A 8 -10.32 -16.45 -1.26
CA GLY A 8 -9.28 -16.00 -0.33
C GLY A 8 -7.88 -15.93 -0.96
N LEU A 9 -7.50 -16.95 -1.75
CA LEU A 9 -6.23 -16.96 -2.49
C LEU A 9 -6.14 -15.83 -3.52
N ASN A 10 -7.23 -15.55 -4.23
CA ASN A 10 -7.30 -14.44 -5.18
C ASN A 10 -7.11 -13.09 -4.47
N LEU A 11 -7.74 -12.88 -3.31
CA LEU A 11 -7.55 -11.67 -2.50
C LEU A 11 -6.10 -11.50 -2.05
N VAL A 12 -5.48 -12.56 -1.52
CA VAL A 12 -4.06 -12.52 -1.12
C VAL A 12 -3.16 -12.17 -2.31
N HIS A 13 -3.41 -12.75 -3.48
CA HIS A 13 -2.65 -12.45 -4.70
C HIS A 13 -2.81 -10.99 -5.15
N ILE A 14 -4.03 -10.44 -5.04
CA ILE A 14 -4.31 -9.03 -5.33
C ILE A 14 -3.55 -8.10 -4.35
N PHE A 15 -3.57 -8.41 -3.04
CA PHE A 15 -2.80 -7.67 -2.04
C PHE A 15 -1.30 -7.70 -2.32
N GLN A 16 -0.74 -8.89 -2.59
CA GLN A 16 0.67 -9.04 -2.94
C GLN A 16 1.05 -8.25 -4.19
N SER A 17 0.19 -8.25 -5.21
CA SER A 17 0.41 -7.50 -6.44
C SER A 17 0.39 -5.99 -6.18
N GLY A 18 -0.58 -5.49 -5.40
CA GLY A 18 -0.63 -4.07 -5.02
C GLY A 18 0.57 -3.62 -4.21
N ILE A 19 1.04 -4.46 -3.27
CA ILE A 19 2.26 -4.20 -2.50
C ILE A 19 3.48 -4.15 -3.42
N LYS A 20 3.61 -5.06 -4.39
CA LYS A 20 4.71 -5.04 -5.37
C LYS A 20 4.73 -3.74 -6.19
N VAL A 21 3.56 -3.27 -6.63
CA VAL A 21 3.43 -1.99 -7.35
C VAL A 21 3.87 -0.82 -6.48
N HIS A 22 3.40 -0.78 -5.23
CA HIS A 22 3.80 0.26 -4.27
C HIS A 22 5.32 0.28 -4.06
N LEU A 23 5.94 -0.88 -3.85
CA LEU A 23 7.40 -1.01 -3.68
C LEU A 23 8.17 -0.60 -4.94
N LEU A 24 7.67 -0.94 -6.13
CA LEU A 24 8.30 -0.56 -7.39
C LEU A 24 8.31 0.97 -7.55
N ILE A 25 7.19 1.63 -7.26
CA ILE A 25 7.09 3.09 -7.36
C ILE A 25 7.98 3.78 -6.31
N SER A 26 8.06 3.23 -5.09
CA SER A 26 9.03 3.71 -4.08
C SER A 26 10.46 3.60 -4.58
N LYS A 27 10.85 2.47 -5.21
CA LYS A 27 12.20 2.32 -5.77
C LYS A 27 12.49 3.32 -6.91
N ILE A 28 11.49 3.62 -7.74
CA ILE A 28 11.62 4.63 -8.80
C ILE A 28 11.85 6.00 -8.17
N ARG A 29 11.08 6.37 -7.14
CA ARG A 29 11.27 7.62 -6.38
C ARG A 29 12.69 7.74 -5.85
N ASP A 30 13.17 6.69 -5.18
CA ASP A 30 14.48 6.69 -4.53
C ASP A 30 15.61 6.77 -5.59
N ARG A 31 15.42 6.14 -6.76
CA ARG A 31 16.32 6.32 -7.91
C ARG A 31 16.32 7.76 -8.43
N ILE A 32 15.15 8.40 -8.53
CA ILE A 32 15.05 9.79 -8.99
C ILE A 32 15.75 10.74 -8.02
N TYR A 33 15.65 10.52 -6.71
CA TYR A 33 16.42 11.30 -5.72
C TYR A 33 17.93 11.14 -5.86
N ASN A 34 18.38 9.95 -6.27
CA ASN A 34 19.80 9.66 -6.49
C ASN A 34 20.31 10.11 -7.87
N ILE A 35 19.46 10.66 -8.73
CA ILE A 35 19.92 11.29 -9.97
C ILE A 35 20.70 12.54 -9.58
N ASN A 36 22.00 12.53 -9.84
CA ASN A 36 22.86 13.68 -9.57
C ASN A 36 22.41 14.84 -10.49
N VAL A 37 21.89 15.92 -9.90
CA VAL A 37 21.29 17.07 -10.62
C VAL A 37 22.27 18.16 -11.10
N PRO A 38 23.59 18.20 -10.79
CA PRO A 38 24.37 19.43 -10.91
C PRO A 38 24.62 19.92 -12.34
N GLU A 39 24.29 19.13 -13.38
CA GLU A 39 24.46 19.51 -14.78
C GLU A 39 23.15 19.59 -15.59
N TYR A 40 22.00 19.36 -14.96
CA TYR A 40 20.72 19.45 -15.67
C TYR A 40 20.26 20.89 -15.82
N SER A 41 19.65 21.20 -16.97
CA SER A 41 18.97 22.47 -17.16
C SER A 41 17.87 22.67 -16.11
N ILE A 42 17.60 23.93 -15.78
CA ILE A 42 16.55 24.33 -14.81
C ILE A 42 15.19 23.67 -15.18
N GLU A 43 14.92 23.54 -16.48
CA GLU A 43 13.72 22.87 -16.98
C GLU A 43 13.65 21.39 -16.56
N ILE A 44 14.75 20.65 -16.71
CA ILE A 44 14.82 19.23 -16.32
C ILE A 44 14.69 19.09 -14.79
N ALA A 45 15.37 19.94 -14.03
CA ALA A 45 15.26 19.94 -12.57
C ALA A 45 13.81 20.19 -12.10
N SER A 46 13.10 21.13 -12.74
CA SER A 46 11.69 21.40 -12.43
C SER A 46 10.76 20.22 -12.76
N LYS A 47 10.98 19.54 -13.89
CA LYS A 47 10.24 18.32 -14.27
C LYS A 47 10.48 17.18 -13.29
N ILE A 48 11.72 16.98 -12.85
CA ILE A 48 12.07 15.99 -11.81
C ILE A 48 11.34 16.31 -10.50
N ASN A 49 11.37 17.56 -10.06
CA ASN A 49 10.67 18.00 -8.85
C ASN A 49 9.16 17.82 -8.95
N LEU A 50 8.55 18.09 -10.10
CA LEU A 50 7.12 17.85 -10.32
C LEU A 50 6.76 16.36 -10.21
N VAL A 51 7.58 15.48 -10.79
CA VAL A 51 7.37 14.03 -10.70
C VAL A 51 7.53 13.55 -9.25
N LEU A 52 8.60 13.96 -8.56
CA LEU A 52 8.81 13.64 -7.16
C LEU A 52 7.67 14.13 -6.27
N ASN A 53 7.20 15.36 -6.49
CA ASN A 53 6.08 15.92 -5.73
C ASN A 53 4.82 15.08 -5.92
N ARG A 54 4.47 14.71 -7.17
CA ARG A 54 3.29 13.85 -7.44
C ARG A 54 3.40 12.48 -6.79
N ILE A 55 4.59 11.89 -6.77
CA ILE A 55 4.84 10.60 -6.13
C ILE A 55 4.72 10.75 -4.61
N ASN A 56 5.26 11.80 -4.00
CA ASN A 56 5.24 11.98 -2.54
C ASN A 56 3.87 12.39 -1.99
N SER A 57 3.15 13.26 -2.70
CA SER A 57 1.87 13.80 -2.25
C SER A 57 0.69 12.93 -2.66
N GLY A 58 0.88 12.05 -3.66
CA GLY A 58 -0.17 11.19 -4.19
C GLY A 58 -0.25 9.85 -3.46
N THR A 59 -1.45 9.28 -3.40
CA THR A 59 -1.64 7.92 -2.93
C THR A 59 -1.09 6.94 -3.97
N ILE A 60 0.00 6.23 -3.63
CA ILE A 60 0.65 5.27 -4.52
C ILE A 60 0.12 3.87 -4.26
N GLY A 61 -0.52 3.27 -5.27
CA GLY A 61 -0.90 1.86 -5.25
C GLY A 61 -2.02 1.54 -6.23
N ILE A 62 -2.61 0.35 -6.07
CA ILE A 62 -3.76 -0.07 -6.88
C ILE A 62 -5.03 0.35 -6.15
N SER A 63 -5.86 1.18 -6.80
CA SER A 63 -7.18 1.55 -6.27
C SER A 63 -8.18 0.40 -6.49
N ILE A 64 -8.87 0.01 -5.42
CA ILE A 64 -10.01 -0.92 -5.48
C ILE A 64 -11.29 -0.08 -5.47
N GLY A 65 -11.90 0.09 -6.64
CA GLY A 65 -13.21 0.74 -6.78
C GLY A 65 -13.30 2.18 -6.25
N GLY A 66 -12.17 2.87 -6.06
CA GLY A 66 -12.12 4.21 -5.47
C GLY A 66 -12.32 4.28 -3.95
N ILE A 67 -12.50 3.13 -3.30
CA ILE A 67 -12.79 3.06 -1.85
C ILE A 67 -11.50 2.98 -1.04
N ALA A 68 -10.52 2.23 -1.55
CA ALA A 68 -9.24 2.01 -0.87
C ALA A 68 -8.11 1.84 -1.88
N VAL A 69 -6.89 2.15 -1.46
CA VAL A 69 -5.68 1.90 -2.23
C VAL A 69 -4.90 0.78 -1.55
N ILE A 70 -4.64 -0.29 -2.31
CA ILE A 70 -3.81 -1.40 -1.83
C ILE A 70 -2.40 -0.88 -1.61
N SER A 71 -2.04 -0.81 -0.35
CA SER A 71 -0.72 -0.42 0.14
C SER A 71 -0.30 -1.34 1.28
N PRO A 72 0.99 -1.39 1.63
CA PRO A 72 1.44 -2.11 2.82
C PRO A 72 0.71 -1.66 4.09
N MET A 73 0.40 -0.37 4.20
CA MET A 73 -0.33 0.20 5.34
C MET A 73 -1.73 -0.40 5.48
N LEU A 74 -2.50 -0.43 4.38
CA LEU A 74 -3.85 -1.00 4.38
C LEU A 74 -3.85 -2.47 4.82
N PHE A 75 -2.84 -3.25 4.41
CA PHE A 75 -2.71 -4.63 4.84
C PHE A 75 -2.50 -4.75 6.36
N VAL A 76 -1.63 -3.91 6.93
CA VAL A 76 -1.38 -3.86 8.37
C VAL A 76 -2.63 -3.41 9.14
N GLU A 77 -3.37 -2.43 8.62
CA GLU A 77 -4.63 -1.96 9.20
C GLU A 77 -5.67 -3.08 9.27
N ILE A 78 -5.89 -3.81 8.16
CA ILE A 78 -6.83 -4.93 8.13
C ILE A 78 -6.42 -6.00 9.14
N LEU A 79 -5.13 -6.33 9.22
CA LEU A 79 -4.63 -7.32 10.17
C LEU A 79 -4.83 -6.85 11.62
N GLY A 80 -4.56 -5.57 11.91
CA GLY A 80 -4.79 -4.95 13.21
C GLY A 80 -6.27 -4.95 13.61
N ILE A 81 -7.18 -4.64 12.68
CA ILE A 81 -8.63 -4.71 12.89
C ILE A 81 -9.06 -6.13 13.23
N MET A 82 -8.58 -7.13 12.49
CA MET A 82 -8.92 -8.54 12.72
C MET A 82 -8.43 -9.02 14.10
N LEU A 83 -7.20 -8.66 14.48
CA LEU A 83 -6.66 -8.99 15.81
C LEU A 83 -7.46 -8.33 16.93
N THR A 84 -7.74 -7.03 16.79
CA THR A 84 -8.53 -6.27 17.78
C THR A 84 -9.91 -6.89 17.96
N TYR A 85 -10.58 -7.21 16.86
CA TYR A 85 -11.87 -7.88 16.89
C TYR A 85 -11.80 -9.23 17.62
N ALA A 86 -10.81 -10.06 17.30
CA ALA A 86 -10.63 -11.36 17.95
C ALA A 86 -10.42 -11.23 19.47
N ILE A 87 -9.60 -10.26 19.91
CA ILE A 87 -9.36 -10.00 21.33
C ILE A 87 -10.65 -9.59 22.04
N VAL A 88 -11.40 -8.63 21.47
CA VAL A 88 -12.67 -8.16 22.04
C VAL A 88 -13.68 -9.30 22.16
N VAL A 89 -13.79 -10.15 21.14
CA VAL A 89 -14.67 -11.33 21.19
C VAL A 89 -14.25 -12.33 22.26
N LEU A 90 -12.95 -12.57 22.45
CA LEU A 90 -12.45 -13.45 23.50
C LEU A 90 -12.68 -12.89 24.90
N GLN A 91 -12.49 -11.59 25.09
CA GLN A 91 -12.72 -10.91 26.38
C GLN A 91 -14.21 -10.95 26.77
N THR A 92 -15.09 -10.57 25.84
CA THR A 92 -16.54 -10.57 26.08
C THR A 92 -17.12 -11.96 26.37
N LYS A 93 -16.57 -13.02 25.76
CA LYS A 93 -16.93 -14.41 26.09
C LYS A 93 -16.49 -14.83 27.48
N LYS A 94 -15.32 -14.36 27.95
CA LYS A 94 -14.80 -14.69 29.27
C LYS A 94 -15.61 -14.03 30.40
N GLU A 95 -16.20 -12.87 30.17
CA GLU A 95 -17.04 -12.17 31.17
C GLU A 95 -18.47 -12.71 31.26
N THR A 96 -18.92 -13.50 30.29
CA THR A 96 -20.26 -14.11 30.27
C THR A 96 -20.29 -15.56 30.77
N THR A 97 -19.17 -16.08 31.27
CA THR A 97 -19.05 -17.42 31.89
C THR A 97 -18.67 -17.30 33.35
#